data_AF-A0A257SU22-F1
#
_entry.id   AF-A0A257SU22-F1
#
_cell.length_a   1.000
_cell.length_b   1.000
_cell.length_c   1.000
_cell.angle_alpha   90.00
_cell.angle_beta   90.00
_cell.angle_gamma   90.00
#
_symmetry.space_group_name_H-M   'P 1'
#
loop_
_entity.id
_entity.type
_entity.pdbx_description
1 polymer ?
#
loop_
_entity_poly.entity_id
_entity_poly.type
_entity_poly.pdbx_seq_one_letter_code
_entity_poly.pdbx_strand_id
1 'polypeptide(L)'
;TRTPDAHFYAEVRYKGTKVVAVAPDYAEYVKFADEWLPVRAGTDAALFLAMGHVVLQEFFLQKQIPYFQDYARRFTDLPMQLLLRPLDDGCYASDRFLRASDFADQQGQKEHPEWKTIVYDERTRSYRCPKGSIGFRWDKAEGKWNLLPEDAATGEPIKAELSCLGQQDAVVSVVFPDYGNSDGEAHLVERKVPARRLQCVGGERLVCSVFDLLLAQYGVNRFEIEGNTDTDYGDVNRLFTPAWQESITSIPQADCIRIAQEFAENAVLTRGKSMVIVGAGTNHWYHNDMNYRAIINLVHLCGCVGQSGGGWAHYVGQEALRPQAGWLPLAFASDWHPHTRQAAGTSYWYLHTDQWRYERVTADSLMHPAAKARYRGHTLADYNVVAERLGWLPAAPHFQRNPLDIAQAAEQVGAQNAESVADYVVDELQSGRLSFASEDIDHPDNWPRNLFVWRSNLIGTNAKGHEYFLKHLLGAENAVLGKDGAGAASQEIHWREKAPVGKLDLMVDINFRLNSTGAYSDIILPTATWYEKDDLNTTDMHPFIHPLGAAVDPGWDSRSDWQIFRHLAKNFSVLAEKHLGKRKDLLALALLH
;
A
#
# COMPACT_ATOMS: atom_id res chain seq x y z
N THR A 1 19.10 6.28 -12.85
CA THR A 1 19.27 5.10 -11.97
C THR A 1 18.93 3.75 -12.63
N ARG A 2 18.35 3.69 -13.84
CA ARG A 2 18.18 2.45 -14.62
C ARG A 2 19.16 2.43 -15.81
N THR A 3 20.45 2.53 -15.50
CA THR A 3 21.51 2.65 -16.52
C THR A 3 21.52 1.53 -17.56
N PRO A 4 21.46 0.23 -17.19
CA PRO A 4 21.52 -0.84 -18.19
C PRO A 4 20.31 -0.87 -19.14
N ASP A 5 19.16 -0.32 -18.72
CA ASP A 5 17.92 -0.30 -19.52
C ASP A 5 17.64 1.06 -20.19
N ALA A 6 18.48 2.07 -19.94
CA ALA A 6 18.27 3.43 -20.43
C ALA A 6 18.26 3.52 -21.97
N HIS A 7 18.90 2.58 -22.65
CA HIS A 7 18.91 2.55 -24.11
C HIS A 7 17.50 2.36 -24.68
N PHE A 8 16.63 1.56 -24.06
CA PHE A 8 15.24 1.41 -24.53
C PHE A 8 14.47 2.73 -24.52
N TYR A 9 14.67 3.55 -23.48
CA TYR A 9 14.08 4.88 -23.36
C TYR A 9 14.58 5.83 -24.46
N ALA A 10 15.87 5.76 -24.80
CA ALA A 10 16.45 6.60 -25.86
C ALA A 10 16.08 6.11 -27.27
N GLU A 11 16.13 4.80 -27.52
CA GLU A 11 15.94 4.17 -28.83
C GLU A 11 14.48 4.20 -29.28
N VAL A 12 13.52 4.08 -28.35
CA VAL A 12 12.09 4.10 -28.69
C VAL A 12 11.67 5.43 -29.33
N ARG A 13 12.41 6.51 -29.06
CA ARG A 13 12.21 7.82 -29.68
C ARG A 13 12.48 7.80 -31.19
N TYR A 14 13.44 6.99 -31.65
CA TYR A 14 13.66 6.78 -33.09
C TYR A 14 12.51 6.05 -33.78
N LYS A 15 11.66 5.36 -33.01
CA LYS A 15 10.40 4.78 -33.46
C LYS A 15 9.24 5.81 -33.47
N GLY A 16 9.53 7.08 -33.19
CA GLY A 16 8.55 8.16 -33.17
C GLY A 16 7.76 8.29 -31.85
N THR A 17 8.19 7.62 -30.78
CA THR A 17 7.55 7.80 -29.46
C THR A 17 7.98 9.12 -28.84
N LYS A 18 7.02 9.99 -28.52
CA LYS A 18 7.25 11.21 -27.74
C LYS A 18 7.52 10.85 -26.27
N VAL A 19 8.46 11.54 -25.66
CA VAL A 19 8.86 11.37 -24.27
C VAL A 19 8.81 12.71 -23.53
N VAL A 20 8.08 12.74 -22.41
CA VAL A 20 7.96 13.91 -21.52
C VAL A 20 8.60 13.56 -20.17
N ALA A 21 9.55 14.37 -19.72
CA ALA A 21 10.16 14.22 -18.40
C ALA A 21 9.51 15.17 -17.40
N VAL A 22 9.01 14.61 -16.30
CA VAL A 22 8.49 15.37 -15.16
C VAL A 22 9.52 15.27 -14.03
N ALA A 23 10.14 16.39 -13.66
CA ALA A 23 11.21 16.44 -12.66
C ALA A 23 11.37 17.87 -12.12
N PRO A 24 11.60 18.09 -10.81
CA PRO A 24 11.88 19.42 -10.26
C PRO A 24 13.21 20.01 -10.73
N ASP A 25 14.20 19.17 -11.01
CA ASP A 25 15.53 19.53 -11.46
C ASP A 25 15.81 19.03 -12.89
N TYR A 26 16.83 19.59 -13.54
CA TYR A 26 17.30 19.12 -14.85
C TYR A 26 18.14 17.84 -14.70
N ALA A 27 17.46 16.76 -14.28
CA ALA A 27 18.05 15.45 -14.04
C ALA A 27 18.55 14.77 -15.33
N GLU A 28 19.41 13.75 -15.20
CA GLU A 28 20.05 13.10 -16.35
C GLU A 28 19.07 12.57 -17.41
N TYR A 29 17.91 12.05 -17.01
CA TYR A 29 16.91 11.51 -17.96
C TYR A 29 16.16 12.60 -18.72
N VAL A 30 16.13 13.83 -18.19
CA VAL A 30 15.49 15.00 -18.83
C VAL A 30 16.19 15.32 -20.15
N LYS A 31 17.52 15.16 -20.20
CA LYS A 31 18.33 15.37 -21.42
C LYS A 31 17.85 14.54 -22.63
N PHE A 32 17.23 13.39 -22.38
CA PHE A 32 16.77 12.47 -23.41
C PHE A 32 15.29 12.62 -23.73
N ALA A 33 14.55 13.46 -23.01
CA ALA A 33 13.15 13.73 -23.28
C ALA A 33 12.98 14.78 -24.39
N ASP A 34 11.81 14.79 -25.03
CA ASP A 34 11.43 15.80 -26.01
C ASP A 34 10.90 17.06 -25.32
N GLU A 35 10.41 16.92 -24.08
CA GLU A 35 9.86 18.00 -23.28
C GLU A 35 10.17 17.79 -21.80
N TRP A 36 10.39 18.88 -21.05
CA TRP A 36 10.62 18.89 -19.62
C TRP A 36 9.55 19.71 -18.91
N LEU A 37 8.87 19.10 -17.95
CA LEU A 37 7.95 19.75 -17.03
C LEU A 37 8.63 19.90 -15.65
N PRO A 38 9.09 21.11 -15.28
CA PRO A 38 9.80 21.39 -14.03
C PRO A 38 8.86 21.46 -12.81
N VAL A 39 8.21 20.35 -12.50
CA VAL A 39 7.20 20.29 -11.42
C VAL A 39 7.81 20.62 -10.06
N ARG A 40 7.13 21.41 -9.24
CA ARG A 40 7.57 21.60 -7.85
C ARG A 40 7.61 20.27 -7.11
N ALA A 41 8.74 19.96 -6.47
CA ALA A 41 8.95 18.68 -5.80
C ALA A 41 7.86 18.38 -4.76
N GLY A 42 7.25 17.19 -4.85
CA GLY A 42 6.20 16.74 -3.93
C GLY A 42 4.79 17.20 -4.30
N THR A 43 4.62 17.87 -5.44
CA THR A 43 3.31 18.35 -5.92
C THR A 43 2.79 17.61 -7.16
N ASP A 44 3.45 16.51 -7.56
CA ASP A 44 3.15 15.73 -8.76
C ASP A 44 1.68 15.29 -8.84
N ALA A 45 1.07 14.91 -7.72
CA ALA A 45 -0.35 14.56 -7.66
C ALA A 45 -1.25 15.65 -8.25
N ALA A 46 -0.98 16.93 -8.00
CA ALA A 46 -1.79 18.03 -8.51
C ALA A 46 -1.77 18.10 -10.05
N LEU A 47 -0.59 17.91 -10.66
CA LEU A 47 -0.44 17.85 -12.12
C LEU A 47 -1.26 16.70 -12.71
N PHE A 48 -1.08 15.48 -12.18
CA PHE A 48 -1.77 14.30 -12.72
C PHE A 48 -3.29 14.29 -12.43
N LEU A 49 -3.74 14.90 -11.34
CA LEU A 49 -5.17 15.13 -11.07
C LEU A 49 -5.78 16.08 -12.11
N ALA A 50 -5.08 17.16 -12.47
CA ALA A 50 -5.55 18.05 -13.53
C ALA A 50 -5.50 17.43 -14.92
N MET A 51 -4.50 16.61 -15.22
CA MET A 51 -4.50 15.81 -16.45
C MET A 51 -5.70 14.86 -16.49
N GLY A 52 -6.01 14.20 -15.37
CA GLY A 52 -7.19 13.35 -15.25
C GLY A 52 -8.51 14.11 -15.43
N HIS A 53 -8.59 15.36 -14.94
CA HIS A 53 -9.73 16.25 -15.17
C HIS A 53 -9.95 16.47 -16.68
N VAL A 54 -8.90 16.83 -17.42
CA VAL A 54 -8.97 17.01 -18.89
C VAL A 54 -9.43 15.73 -19.59
N VAL A 55 -8.89 14.57 -19.19
CA VAL A 55 -9.27 13.28 -19.78
C VAL A 55 -10.75 12.94 -19.52
N LEU A 56 -11.23 13.12 -18.29
CA LEU A 56 -12.62 12.89 -17.94
C LEU A 56 -13.56 13.84 -18.70
N GLN A 57 -13.23 15.14 -18.72
CA GLN A 57 -14.04 16.16 -19.39
C GLN A 57 -14.16 15.89 -20.89
N GLU A 58 -13.04 15.69 -21.59
CA GLU A 58 -13.06 15.62 -23.05
C GLU A 58 -13.35 14.21 -23.56
N PHE A 59 -12.76 13.17 -22.97
CA PHE A 59 -12.78 11.82 -23.55
C PHE A 59 -13.90 10.96 -22.95
N PHE A 60 -14.33 11.21 -21.71
CA PHE A 60 -15.46 10.50 -21.11
C PHE A 60 -16.80 11.22 -21.27
N LEU A 61 -16.86 12.54 -21.10
CA LEU A 61 -18.13 13.28 -21.17
C LEU A 61 -18.44 13.80 -22.59
N GLN A 62 -17.53 14.56 -23.19
CA GLN A 62 -17.80 15.21 -24.48
C GLN A 62 -17.70 14.24 -25.67
N LYS A 63 -16.56 13.55 -25.83
CA LYS A 63 -16.30 12.64 -26.96
C LYS A 63 -16.84 11.21 -26.73
N GLN A 64 -16.99 10.80 -25.46
CA GLN A 64 -17.43 9.47 -25.04
C GLN A 64 -16.69 8.32 -25.77
N ILE A 65 -15.35 8.31 -25.69
CA ILE A 65 -14.52 7.38 -26.43
C ILE A 65 -14.90 5.91 -26.13
N PRO A 66 -15.33 5.13 -27.13
CA PRO A 66 -15.81 3.76 -26.90
C PRO A 66 -14.79 2.84 -26.23
N TYR A 67 -13.51 2.97 -26.60
CA TYR A 67 -12.43 2.16 -26.01
C TYR A 67 -12.29 2.42 -24.49
N PHE A 68 -12.28 3.69 -24.08
CA PHE A 68 -12.15 4.06 -22.67
C PHE A 68 -13.39 3.67 -21.85
N GLN A 69 -14.58 3.91 -22.41
CA GLN A 69 -15.86 3.54 -21.79
C GLN A 69 -15.97 2.03 -21.55
N ASP A 70 -15.61 1.21 -22.54
CA ASP A 70 -15.61 -0.25 -22.41
C ASP A 70 -14.55 -0.74 -21.42
N TYR A 71 -13.33 -0.16 -21.46
CA TYR A 71 -12.28 -0.48 -20.51
C TYR A 71 -12.72 -0.20 -19.06
N ALA A 72 -13.25 1.00 -18.81
CA ALA A 72 -13.75 1.43 -17.50
C ALA A 72 -14.82 0.48 -16.98
N ARG A 73 -15.78 0.07 -17.82
CA ARG A 73 -16.87 -0.85 -17.41
C ARG A 73 -16.37 -2.24 -16.98
N ARG A 74 -15.31 -2.75 -17.61
CA ARG A 74 -14.89 -4.15 -17.46
C ARG A 74 -13.71 -4.37 -16.52
N PHE A 75 -12.82 -3.39 -16.41
CA PHE A 75 -11.52 -3.57 -15.75
C PHE A 75 -11.28 -2.62 -14.58
N THR A 76 -12.31 -1.88 -14.16
CA THR A 76 -12.24 -0.98 -13.01
C THR A 76 -13.47 -1.17 -12.12
N ASP A 77 -13.43 -0.57 -10.93
CA ASP A 77 -14.56 -0.47 -10.02
C ASP A 77 -15.45 0.76 -10.31
N LEU A 78 -15.18 1.54 -11.36
CA LEU A 78 -15.98 2.70 -11.76
C LEU A 78 -17.50 2.43 -11.83
N PRO A 79 -18.01 1.30 -12.35
CA PRO A 79 -19.46 1.04 -12.35
C PRO A 79 -20.01 0.49 -11.01
N MET A 80 -19.14 0.12 -10.06
CA MET A 80 -19.55 -0.45 -8.79
C MET A 80 -20.33 0.60 -7.98
N GLN A 81 -21.39 0.15 -7.33
CA GLN A 81 -22.27 0.99 -6.53
C GLN A 81 -21.76 1.09 -5.09
N LEU A 82 -21.91 2.25 -4.47
CA LEU A 82 -21.56 2.51 -3.08
C LEU A 82 -22.71 3.21 -2.36
N LEU A 83 -22.70 3.12 -1.02
CA LEU A 83 -23.67 3.77 -0.16
C LEU A 83 -23.25 5.23 0.10
N LEU A 84 -24.23 6.14 0.10
CA LEU A 84 -24.06 7.51 0.58
C LEU A 84 -24.58 7.61 2.01
N ARG A 85 -23.70 8.03 2.93
CA ARG A 85 -24.04 8.21 4.35
C ARG A 85 -24.45 9.66 4.61
N PRO A 86 -25.63 9.92 5.20
CA PRO A 86 -26.04 11.28 5.54
C PRO A 86 -25.15 11.86 6.66
N LEU A 87 -24.95 13.18 6.60
CA LEU A 87 -24.32 14.01 7.61
C LEU A 87 -25.38 14.91 8.27
N ASP A 88 -25.02 15.51 9.43
CA ASP A 88 -25.97 16.28 10.25
C ASP A 88 -26.47 17.58 9.58
N ASP A 89 -25.70 18.11 8.63
CA ASP A 89 -26.00 19.32 7.85
C ASP A 89 -26.87 19.05 6.60
N GLY A 90 -27.27 17.80 6.36
CA GLY A 90 -28.04 17.38 5.19
C GLY A 90 -27.20 17.04 3.96
N CYS A 91 -25.87 17.19 4.03
CA CYS A 91 -24.94 16.65 3.03
C CYS A 91 -24.73 15.15 3.22
N TYR A 92 -23.98 14.55 2.30
CA TYR A 92 -23.61 13.14 2.32
C TYR A 92 -22.10 12.98 2.23
N ALA A 93 -21.59 11.89 2.80
CA ALA A 93 -20.23 11.41 2.55
C ALA A 93 -20.29 10.04 1.85
N SER A 94 -19.26 9.71 1.08
CA SER A 94 -19.08 8.34 0.61
C SER A 94 -18.92 7.38 1.79
N ASP A 95 -19.51 6.18 1.68
CA ASP A 95 -19.34 5.09 2.63
C ASP A 95 -18.88 3.83 1.86
N ARG A 96 -18.99 2.66 2.46
CA ARG A 96 -18.60 1.40 1.82
C ARG A 96 -19.37 1.11 0.53
N PHE A 97 -18.75 0.29 -0.32
CA PHE A 97 -19.43 -0.35 -1.45
C PHE A 97 -20.73 -1.05 -1.04
N LEU A 98 -21.72 -0.99 -1.94
CA LEU A 98 -22.93 -1.80 -1.88
C LEU A 98 -22.56 -3.27 -2.10
N ARG A 99 -23.08 -4.15 -1.25
CA ARG A 99 -22.77 -5.58 -1.25
C ARG A 99 -24.01 -6.41 -1.52
N ALA A 100 -23.83 -7.63 -2.02
CA ALA A 100 -24.94 -8.56 -2.24
C ALA A 100 -25.75 -8.78 -0.96
N SER A 101 -25.10 -8.85 0.20
CA SER A 101 -25.73 -8.95 1.53
C SER A 101 -26.66 -7.77 1.90
N ASP A 102 -26.58 -6.64 1.19
CA ASP A 102 -27.48 -5.50 1.42
C ASP A 102 -28.88 -5.72 0.83
N PHE A 103 -29.07 -6.79 0.04
CA PHE A 103 -30.34 -7.17 -0.57
C PHE A 103 -30.99 -8.33 0.21
N ALA A 104 -32.32 -8.33 0.31
CA ALA A 104 -33.06 -9.35 1.07
C ALA A 104 -32.83 -10.78 0.53
N ASP A 105 -32.67 -10.92 -0.79
CA ASP A 105 -32.38 -12.18 -1.48
C ASP A 105 -30.88 -12.44 -1.67
N GLN A 106 -30.04 -11.56 -1.11
CA GLN A 106 -28.59 -11.57 -1.24
C GLN A 106 -28.10 -11.62 -2.71
N GLN A 107 -28.91 -11.15 -3.66
CA GLN A 107 -28.65 -11.26 -5.10
C GLN A 107 -28.34 -12.71 -5.55
N GLY A 108 -28.99 -13.68 -4.92
CA GLY A 108 -28.79 -15.11 -5.18
C GLY A 108 -27.46 -15.68 -4.70
N GLN A 109 -26.66 -14.92 -3.94
CA GLN A 109 -25.35 -15.34 -3.43
C GLN A 109 -25.49 -16.03 -2.08
N LYS A 110 -25.12 -17.30 -2.00
CA LYS A 110 -25.21 -18.11 -0.76
C LYS A 110 -23.95 -18.09 0.10
N GLU A 111 -22.80 -17.87 -0.53
CA GLU A 111 -21.48 -17.85 0.11
C GLU A 111 -20.92 -16.43 0.00
N HIS A 112 -20.37 -15.93 1.11
CA HIS A 112 -19.70 -14.62 1.21
C HIS A 112 -20.44 -13.43 0.55
N PRO A 113 -21.76 -13.27 0.71
CA PRO A 113 -22.51 -12.18 0.08
C PRO A 113 -22.03 -10.78 0.52
N GLU A 114 -21.44 -10.66 1.70
CA GLU A 114 -20.84 -9.44 2.25
C GLU A 114 -19.55 -9.00 1.53
N TRP A 115 -18.91 -9.91 0.78
CA TRP A 115 -17.68 -9.67 0.03
C TRP A 115 -17.89 -9.51 -1.47
N LYS A 116 -19.15 -9.41 -1.91
CA LYS A 116 -19.53 -9.36 -3.33
C LYS A 116 -20.15 -8.01 -3.67
N THR A 117 -19.44 -7.21 -4.49
CA THR A 117 -19.85 -5.86 -4.91
C THR A 117 -20.96 -5.91 -5.96
N ILE A 118 -21.68 -4.79 -6.12
CA ILE A 118 -22.88 -4.69 -6.97
C ILE A 118 -22.71 -3.61 -8.02
N VAL A 119 -23.24 -3.86 -9.23
CA VAL A 119 -23.37 -2.86 -10.31
C VAL A 119 -24.84 -2.66 -10.65
N TYR A 120 -25.15 -1.58 -11.37
CA TYR A 120 -26.43 -1.42 -12.04
C TYR A 120 -26.28 -1.85 -13.52
N ASP A 121 -27.13 -2.76 -13.99
CA ASP A 121 -27.09 -3.25 -15.36
C ASP A 121 -28.04 -2.44 -16.27
N GLU A 122 -27.49 -1.82 -17.32
CA GLU A 122 -28.28 -1.02 -18.28
C GLU A 122 -29.31 -1.86 -19.04
N ARG A 123 -29.03 -3.15 -19.27
CA ARG A 123 -29.87 -4.02 -20.10
C ARG A 123 -31.17 -4.37 -19.41
N THR A 124 -31.06 -4.80 -18.15
CA THR A 124 -32.19 -5.21 -17.33
C THR A 124 -32.75 -4.08 -16.47
N ARG A 125 -32.05 -2.93 -16.40
CA ARG A 125 -32.37 -1.78 -15.54
C ARG A 125 -32.56 -2.20 -14.08
N SER A 126 -31.58 -2.94 -13.56
CA SER A 126 -31.64 -3.43 -12.20
C SER A 126 -30.25 -3.71 -11.64
N TYR A 127 -30.15 -3.78 -10.31
CA TYR A 127 -28.92 -4.14 -9.63
C TYR A 127 -28.57 -5.61 -9.88
N ARG A 128 -27.27 -5.88 -10.08
CA ARG A 128 -26.74 -7.21 -10.38
C ARG A 128 -25.42 -7.42 -9.66
N CYS A 129 -25.12 -8.68 -9.34
CA CYS A 129 -23.86 -9.08 -8.74
C CYS A 129 -22.93 -9.62 -9.84
N PRO A 130 -21.97 -8.82 -10.35
CA PRO A 130 -21.06 -9.30 -11.36
C PRO A 130 -20.08 -10.32 -10.78
N LYS A 131 -19.57 -11.21 -11.64
CA LYS A 131 -18.44 -12.08 -11.32
C LYS A 131 -17.19 -11.27 -10.93
N GLY A 132 -16.24 -11.91 -10.24
CA GLY A 132 -14.89 -11.39 -10.02
C GLY A 132 -14.60 -10.69 -8.69
N SER A 133 -15.61 -10.29 -7.92
CA SER A 133 -15.41 -9.74 -6.56
C SER A 133 -14.78 -10.77 -5.60
N ILE A 134 -14.11 -10.29 -4.55
CA ILE A 134 -13.23 -11.13 -3.72
C ILE A 134 -13.94 -12.29 -3.02
N GLY A 135 -15.25 -12.15 -2.72
CA GLY A 135 -16.03 -13.26 -2.16
C GLY A 135 -16.00 -14.51 -3.05
N PHE A 136 -16.02 -14.36 -4.38
CA PHE A 136 -15.97 -15.49 -5.30
C PHE A 136 -14.63 -16.23 -5.32
N ARG A 137 -13.55 -15.62 -4.84
CA ARG A 137 -12.22 -16.25 -4.80
C ARG A 137 -12.18 -17.46 -3.86
N TRP A 138 -13.00 -17.42 -2.81
CA TRP A 138 -13.00 -18.39 -1.72
C TRP A 138 -14.31 -19.20 -1.64
N ASP A 139 -15.23 -18.98 -2.59
CA ASP A 139 -16.41 -19.85 -2.75
C ASP A 139 -15.95 -21.30 -3.00
N LYS A 140 -16.67 -22.28 -2.45
CA LYS A 140 -16.39 -23.70 -2.71
C LYS A 140 -16.57 -24.08 -4.17
N ALA A 141 -17.52 -23.44 -4.84
CA ALA A 141 -17.77 -23.61 -6.26
C ALA A 141 -16.87 -22.67 -7.08
N GLU A 142 -15.91 -23.25 -7.80
CA GLU A 142 -14.98 -22.51 -8.65
C GLU A 142 -15.67 -21.90 -9.90
N GLY A 143 -14.96 -20.98 -10.57
CA GLY A 143 -15.35 -20.49 -11.91
C GLY A 143 -16.09 -19.15 -11.95
N LYS A 144 -16.32 -18.49 -10.80
CA LYS A 144 -16.94 -17.15 -10.72
C LYS A 144 -15.95 -16.03 -10.38
N TRP A 145 -14.72 -16.34 -10.00
CA TRP A 145 -13.66 -15.35 -9.79
C TRP A 145 -12.95 -15.03 -11.11
N ASN A 146 -13.63 -14.27 -11.97
CA ASN A 146 -13.10 -13.76 -13.24
C ASN A 146 -13.83 -12.46 -13.62
N LEU A 147 -13.29 -11.73 -14.60
CA LEU A 147 -13.81 -10.45 -15.06
C LEU A 147 -14.77 -10.59 -16.26
N LEU A 148 -15.43 -11.74 -16.41
CA LEU A 148 -16.48 -11.87 -17.43
C LEU A 148 -17.66 -10.96 -17.04
N PRO A 149 -18.19 -10.14 -17.97
CA PRO A 149 -19.28 -9.21 -17.69
C PRO A 149 -20.61 -9.98 -17.63
N GLU A 150 -20.79 -10.78 -16.59
CA GLU A 150 -21.91 -11.70 -16.41
C GLU A 150 -22.40 -11.63 -14.96
N ASP A 151 -23.71 -11.80 -14.78
CA ASP A 151 -24.30 -11.97 -13.46
C ASP A 151 -23.84 -13.30 -12.86
N ALA A 152 -23.39 -13.25 -11.62
CA ALA A 152 -22.80 -14.40 -10.95
C ALA A 152 -23.84 -15.46 -10.54
N ALA A 153 -25.12 -15.10 -10.42
CA ALA A 153 -26.19 -16.05 -10.11
C ALA A 153 -26.75 -16.71 -11.38
N THR A 154 -27.00 -15.93 -12.44
CA THR A 154 -27.70 -16.41 -13.64
C THR A 154 -26.80 -16.73 -14.82
N GLY A 155 -25.58 -16.18 -14.86
CA GLY A 155 -24.69 -16.25 -16.03
C GLY A 155 -25.13 -15.37 -17.19
N GLU A 156 -26.18 -14.55 -17.03
CA GLU A 156 -26.61 -13.64 -18.08
C GLU A 156 -25.62 -12.49 -18.25
N PRO A 157 -25.35 -12.04 -19.49
CA PRO A 157 -24.39 -10.98 -19.70
C PRO A 157 -24.89 -9.63 -19.20
N ILE A 158 -24.02 -8.91 -18.50
CA ILE A 158 -24.23 -7.58 -17.91
C ILE A 158 -23.61 -6.50 -18.80
N LYS A 159 -24.30 -5.36 -18.90
CA LYS A 159 -23.70 -4.11 -19.35
C LYS A 159 -23.74 -3.11 -18.19
N ALA A 160 -22.66 -3.09 -17.40
CA ALA A 160 -22.58 -2.28 -16.20
C ALA A 160 -22.66 -0.78 -16.55
N GLU A 161 -23.56 -0.07 -15.89
CA GLU A 161 -23.76 1.37 -16.04
C GLU A 161 -22.65 2.14 -15.32
N LEU A 162 -22.08 3.14 -15.98
CA LEU A 162 -21.08 4.01 -15.37
C LEU A 162 -21.73 5.16 -14.60
N SER A 163 -22.74 5.82 -15.16
CA SER A 163 -23.40 6.95 -14.50
C SER A 163 -24.90 6.79 -14.51
N CYS A 164 -25.53 7.15 -13.39
CA CYS A 164 -26.99 7.17 -13.28
C CYS A 164 -27.62 8.49 -13.76
N LEU A 165 -26.84 9.45 -14.27
CA LEU A 165 -27.34 10.73 -14.76
C LEU A 165 -28.38 10.56 -15.88
N GLY A 166 -29.48 11.29 -15.77
CA GLY A 166 -30.70 11.15 -16.58
C GLY A 166 -31.66 10.06 -16.09
N GLN A 167 -31.24 9.23 -15.13
CA GLN A 167 -32.00 8.10 -14.56
C GLN A 167 -31.89 8.04 -13.03
N GLN A 168 -31.49 9.15 -12.39
CA GLN A 168 -31.37 9.29 -10.95
C GLN A 168 -32.72 9.61 -10.29
N ASP A 169 -32.88 9.22 -9.03
CA ASP A 169 -34.06 9.59 -8.21
C ASP A 169 -33.84 10.91 -7.47
N ALA A 170 -32.58 11.28 -7.25
CA ALA A 170 -32.19 12.51 -6.56
C ALA A 170 -30.83 13.02 -7.04
N VAL A 171 -30.60 14.31 -6.83
CA VAL A 171 -29.26 14.91 -6.84
C VAL A 171 -28.97 15.37 -5.42
N VAL A 172 -27.83 14.95 -4.87
CA VAL A 172 -27.44 15.26 -3.48
C VAL A 172 -26.10 15.97 -3.41
N SER A 173 -25.89 16.77 -2.35
CA SER A 173 -24.57 17.32 -2.03
C SER A 173 -23.73 16.23 -1.35
N VAL A 174 -22.60 15.86 -1.96
CA VAL A 174 -21.58 14.99 -1.37
C VAL A 174 -20.35 15.83 -1.03
N VAL A 175 -19.81 15.65 0.17
CA VAL A 175 -18.59 16.35 0.61
C VAL A 175 -17.34 15.56 0.25
N PHE A 176 -16.33 16.27 -0.23
CA PHE A 176 -14.99 15.76 -0.52
C PHE A 176 -13.96 16.54 0.28
N PRO A 177 -12.88 15.91 0.75
CA PRO A 177 -11.87 16.60 1.52
C PRO A 177 -10.95 17.40 0.58
N ASP A 178 -10.58 18.59 1.02
CA ASP A 178 -9.62 19.46 0.39
C ASP A 178 -8.46 19.74 1.35
N TYR A 179 -7.26 19.34 0.93
CA TYR A 179 -6.02 19.52 1.68
C TYR A 179 -5.06 20.46 0.95
N GLY A 180 -5.48 21.06 -0.18
CA GLY A 180 -4.65 21.93 -1.02
C GLY A 180 -4.52 23.37 -0.51
N ASN A 181 -5.11 23.67 0.65
CA ASN A 181 -5.27 25.01 1.16
C ASN A 181 -4.03 25.50 1.91
N SER A 182 -3.79 26.81 1.84
CA SER A 182 -2.56 27.44 2.35
C SER A 182 -2.50 27.55 3.87
N ASP A 183 -3.63 27.33 4.56
CA ASP A 183 -3.72 27.32 6.03
C ASP A 183 -3.30 25.97 6.65
N GLY A 184 -3.12 24.92 5.83
CA GLY A 184 -2.71 23.59 6.28
C GLY A 184 -3.84 22.80 6.96
N GLU A 185 -5.07 23.30 6.92
CA GLU A 185 -6.25 22.64 7.49
C GLU A 185 -7.02 21.87 6.41
N ALA A 186 -7.72 20.81 6.83
CA ALA A 186 -8.56 20.02 5.93
C ALA A 186 -9.96 20.65 5.83
N HIS A 187 -10.34 21.09 4.63
CA HIS A 187 -11.65 21.66 4.36
C HIS A 187 -12.57 20.65 3.67
N LEU A 188 -13.87 20.91 3.69
CA LEU A 188 -14.85 20.11 2.93
C LEU A 188 -15.37 20.92 1.76
N VAL A 189 -15.39 20.30 0.59
CA VAL A 189 -15.94 20.85 -0.64
C VAL A 189 -17.16 20.05 -1.04
N GLU A 190 -18.28 20.72 -1.22
CA GLU A 190 -19.52 20.11 -1.68
C GLU A 190 -19.56 19.98 -3.20
N ARG A 191 -20.05 18.83 -3.67
CA ARG A 191 -20.29 18.55 -5.09
C ARG A 191 -21.61 17.84 -5.28
N LYS A 192 -22.32 18.18 -6.37
CA LYS A 192 -23.60 17.56 -6.70
C LYS A 192 -23.39 16.20 -7.37
N VAL A 193 -24.05 15.18 -6.85
CA VAL A 193 -23.93 13.79 -7.31
C VAL A 193 -25.33 13.23 -7.60
N PRO A 194 -25.57 12.67 -8.80
CA PRO A 194 -26.80 11.95 -9.07
C PRO A 194 -26.81 10.63 -8.29
N ALA A 195 -27.93 10.29 -7.67
CA ALA A 195 -28.08 9.11 -6.83
C ALA A 195 -29.45 8.43 -7.01
N ARG A 196 -29.51 7.13 -6.75
CA ARG A 196 -30.74 6.34 -6.71
C ARG A 196 -31.13 5.97 -5.29
N ARG A 197 -32.42 5.89 -5.02
CA ARG A 197 -32.98 5.33 -3.79
C ARG A 197 -33.03 3.82 -3.93
N LEU A 198 -32.48 3.12 -2.95
CA LEU A 198 -32.45 1.67 -2.91
C LEU A 198 -32.99 1.18 -1.58
N GLN A 199 -33.96 0.27 -1.63
CA GLN A 199 -34.41 -0.46 -0.46
C GLN A 199 -33.40 -1.56 -0.10
N CYS A 200 -32.57 -1.29 0.91
CA CYS A 200 -31.64 -2.27 1.46
C CYS A 200 -32.25 -3.01 2.66
N VAL A 201 -31.59 -4.09 3.08
CA VAL A 201 -31.76 -4.66 4.42
C VAL A 201 -31.42 -3.57 5.44
N GLY A 202 -32.37 -3.21 6.30
CA GLY A 202 -32.21 -2.11 7.27
C GLY A 202 -32.68 -0.74 6.78
N GLY A 203 -33.38 -0.65 5.64
CA GLY A 203 -34.12 0.53 5.20
C GLY A 203 -33.66 1.13 3.87
N GLU A 204 -34.35 2.16 3.43
CA GLU A 204 -33.97 2.92 2.23
C GLU A 204 -32.61 3.59 2.42
N ARG A 205 -31.77 3.57 1.38
CA ARG A 205 -30.46 4.22 1.31
C ARG A 205 -30.29 4.90 -0.05
N LEU A 206 -29.39 5.86 -0.12
CA LEU A 206 -28.94 6.43 -1.40
C LEU A 206 -27.68 5.74 -1.89
N VAL A 207 -27.61 5.48 -3.18
CA VAL A 207 -26.46 4.88 -3.85
C VAL A 207 -26.09 5.62 -5.13
N CYS A 208 -24.81 5.61 -5.45
CA CYS A 208 -24.28 6.06 -6.74
C CYS A 208 -23.10 5.17 -7.16
N SER A 209 -22.64 5.34 -8.40
CA SER A 209 -21.43 4.65 -8.88
C SER A 209 -20.16 5.34 -8.40
N VAL A 210 -19.05 4.60 -8.35
CA VAL A 210 -17.71 5.19 -8.16
C VAL A 210 -17.41 6.22 -9.25
N PHE A 211 -17.83 5.99 -10.49
CA PHE A 211 -17.64 6.93 -11.59
C PHE A 211 -18.32 8.28 -11.36
N ASP A 212 -19.57 8.29 -10.87
CA ASP A 212 -20.28 9.52 -10.54
C ASP A 212 -19.57 10.31 -9.42
N LEU A 213 -19.05 9.61 -8.40
CA LEU A 213 -18.21 10.24 -7.38
C LEU A 213 -16.88 10.75 -7.93
N LEU A 214 -16.23 10.00 -8.82
CA LEU A 214 -14.95 10.39 -9.41
C LEU A 214 -15.10 11.67 -10.22
N LEU A 215 -16.13 11.75 -11.07
CA LEU A 215 -16.41 12.96 -11.84
C LEU A 215 -16.65 14.17 -10.92
N ALA A 216 -17.43 13.99 -9.86
CA ALA A 216 -17.70 15.03 -8.87
C ALA A 216 -16.43 15.46 -8.13
N GLN A 217 -15.59 14.50 -7.70
CA GLN A 217 -14.33 14.76 -7.03
C GLN A 217 -13.37 15.54 -7.92
N TYR A 218 -13.21 15.14 -9.18
CA TYR A 218 -12.36 15.83 -10.17
C TYR A 218 -12.92 17.20 -10.57
N GLY A 219 -14.16 17.54 -10.17
CA GLY A 219 -14.79 18.81 -10.49
C GLY A 219 -15.00 19.03 -11.97
N VAL A 220 -15.19 17.96 -12.74
CA VAL A 220 -15.45 18.06 -14.19
C VAL A 220 -16.86 18.56 -14.44
N ASN A 221 -17.02 19.29 -15.52
CA ASN A 221 -18.25 19.99 -15.80
C ASN A 221 -19.39 19.05 -16.23
N ARG A 222 -20.47 19.07 -15.45
CA ARG A 222 -21.72 18.35 -15.69
C ARG A 222 -22.89 19.34 -15.63
N PHE A 223 -22.98 20.23 -16.61
CA PHE A 223 -24.00 21.29 -16.69
C PHE A 223 -25.44 20.77 -16.63
N GLU A 224 -25.65 19.49 -16.93
CA GLU A 224 -26.94 18.82 -16.89
C GLU A 224 -27.45 18.60 -15.45
N ILE A 225 -26.59 18.74 -14.45
CA ILE A 225 -26.95 18.63 -13.03
C ILE A 225 -27.37 20.00 -12.51
N GLU A 226 -28.63 20.11 -12.09
CA GLU A 226 -29.16 21.34 -11.48
C GLU A 226 -28.35 21.74 -10.24
N GLY A 227 -27.99 23.02 -10.16
CA GLY A 227 -27.19 23.57 -9.05
C GLY A 227 -25.73 23.13 -9.06
N ASN A 228 -25.23 22.54 -10.14
CA ASN A 228 -23.81 22.29 -10.30
C ASN A 228 -23.04 23.60 -10.54
N THR A 229 -21.87 23.72 -9.92
CA THR A 229 -20.99 24.90 -9.94
C THR A 229 -19.64 24.61 -10.58
N ASP A 230 -19.49 23.47 -11.28
CA ASP A 230 -18.28 23.15 -12.02
C ASP A 230 -18.02 24.17 -13.14
N THR A 231 -16.73 24.46 -13.36
CA THR A 231 -16.26 25.57 -14.20
C THR A 231 -15.50 25.06 -15.41
N ASP A 232 -14.94 25.98 -16.21
CA ASP A 232 -13.95 25.65 -17.23
C ASP A 232 -12.55 25.46 -16.60
N TYR A 233 -11.57 25.15 -17.45
CA TYR A 233 -10.19 24.89 -17.03
C TYR A 233 -9.50 26.08 -16.35
N GLY A 234 -10.00 27.31 -16.53
CA GLY A 234 -9.35 28.56 -16.10
C GLY A 234 -9.62 28.95 -14.65
N ASP A 235 -10.46 28.22 -13.91
CA ASP A 235 -10.76 28.55 -12.52
C ASP A 235 -9.72 28.00 -11.55
N VAL A 236 -8.88 28.88 -11.02
CA VAL A 236 -7.83 28.56 -10.03
C VAL A 236 -8.39 28.08 -8.69
N ASN A 237 -9.63 28.45 -8.34
CA ASN A 237 -10.25 28.08 -7.07
C ASN A 237 -10.98 26.74 -7.15
N ARG A 238 -11.06 26.14 -8.33
CA ARG A 238 -11.69 24.84 -8.54
C ARG A 238 -10.64 23.75 -8.50
N LEU A 239 -10.73 22.89 -7.49
CA LEU A 239 -9.81 21.76 -7.33
C LEU A 239 -9.67 20.96 -8.63
N PHE A 240 -8.43 20.58 -8.92
CA PHE A 240 -8.03 19.73 -10.04
C PHE A 240 -8.27 20.33 -11.43
N THR A 241 -8.54 21.63 -11.57
CA THR A 241 -8.47 22.27 -12.90
C THR A 241 -7.01 22.50 -13.32
N PRO A 242 -6.75 22.65 -14.64
CA PRO A 242 -5.45 23.09 -15.14
C PRO A 242 -4.95 24.43 -14.55
N ALA A 243 -5.82 25.41 -14.28
CA ALA A 243 -5.44 26.65 -13.60
C ALA A 243 -5.07 26.42 -12.12
N TRP A 244 -5.84 25.59 -11.42
CA TRP A 244 -5.56 25.24 -10.02
C TRP A 244 -4.20 24.57 -9.89
N GLN A 245 -3.87 23.58 -10.74
CA GLN A 245 -2.59 22.90 -10.62
C GLN A 245 -1.42 23.83 -10.93
N GLU A 246 -1.56 24.80 -11.84
CA GLU A 246 -0.50 25.75 -12.19
C GLU A 246 -0.04 26.54 -10.95
N SER A 247 -1.00 26.94 -10.10
CA SER A 247 -0.72 27.65 -8.86
C SER A 247 0.07 26.81 -7.82
N ILE A 248 0.03 25.48 -7.94
CA ILE A 248 0.64 24.53 -7.00
C ILE A 248 1.99 24.02 -7.54
N THR A 249 2.01 23.63 -8.81
CA THR A 249 3.10 22.89 -9.46
C THR A 249 4.06 23.79 -10.21
N SER A 250 3.63 25.01 -10.55
CA SER A 250 4.27 25.94 -11.50
C SER A 250 4.29 25.47 -12.96
N ILE A 251 3.60 24.38 -13.31
CA ILE A 251 3.47 23.94 -14.70
C ILE A 251 2.38 24.75 -15.40
N PRO A 252 2.66 25.41 -16.54
CA PRO A 252 1.63 26.17 -17.25
C PRO A 252 0.40 25.33 -17.59
N GLN A 253 -0.80 25.86 -17.36
CA GLN A 253 -2.08 25.25 -17.69
C GLN A 253 -2.08 24.71 -19.12
N ALA A 254 -1.56 25.49 -20.07
CA ALA A 254 -1.54 25.13 -21.49
C ALA A 254 -0.74 23.83 -21.75
N ASP A 255 0.37 23.64 -21.05
CA ASP A 255 1.18 22.42 -21.16
C ASP A 255 0.50 21.24 -20.48
N CYS A 256 -0.11 21.45 -19.30
CA CYS A 256 -0.92 20.42 -18.64
C CYS A 256 -2.04 19.90 -19.55
N ILE A 257 -2.82 20.81 -20.16
CA ILE A 257 -3.92 20.47 -21.09
C ILE A 257 -3.37 19.71 -22.29
N ARG A 258 -2.35 20.26 -22.96
CA ARG A 258 -1.78 19.67 -24.18
C ARG A 258 -1.23 18.27 -23.92
N ILE A 259 -0.44 18.08 -22.85
CA ILE A 259 0.13 16.77 -22.53
C ILE A 259 -0.96 15.77 -22.14
N ALA A 260 -1.99 16.17 -21.40
CA ALA A 260 -3.13 15.30 -21.11
C ALA A 260 -3.86 14.84 -22.38
N GLN A 261 -4.12 15.77 -23.31
CA GLN A 261 -4.74 15.49 -24.60
C GLN A 261 -3.87 14.56 -25.45
N GLU A 262 -2.59 14.89 -25.67
CA GLU A 262 -1.66 14.06 -26.45
C GLU A 262 -1.54 12.65 -25.86
N PHE A 263 -1.44 12.53 -24.53
CA PHE A 263 -1.35 11.24 -23.83
C PHE A 263 -2.60 10.38 -24.06
N ALA A 264 -3.79 10.98 -23.92
CA ALA A 264 -5.06 10.30 -24.12
C ALA A 264 -5.30 9.97 -25.60
N GLU A 265 -5.05 10.89 -26.53
CA GLU A 265 -5.20 10.67 -27.96
C GLU A 265 -4.32 9.52 -28.47
N ASN A 266 -3.06 9.47 -28.04
CA ASN A 266 -2.20 8.34 -28.35
C ASN A 266 -2.80 7.02 -27.83
N ALA A 267 -3.33 7.00 -26.60
CA ALA A 267 -3.98 5.83 -26.04
C ALA A 267 -5.25 5.43 -26.82
N VAL A 268 -6.04 6.40 -27.32
CA VAL A 268 -7.18 6.12 -28.20
C VAL A 268 -6.73 5.44 -29.48
N LEU A 269 -5.74 6.04 -30.17
CA LEU A 269 -5.27 5.58 -31.48
C LEU A 269 -4.59 4.20 -31.41
N THR A 270 -3.89 3.93 -30.31
CA THR A 270 -3.07 2.73 -30.15
C THR A 270 -3.72 1.64 -29.30
N ARG A 271 -4.91 1.91 -28.75
CA ARG A 271 -5.59 1.09 -27.75
C ARG A 271 -4.71 0.86 -26.51
N GLY A 272 -4.36 1.96 -25.86
CA GLY A 272 -3.73 1.97 -24.53
C GLY A 272 -2.21 2.01 -24.51
N LYS A 273 -1.50 2.33 -25.60
CA LYS A 273 -0.02 2.38 -25.60
C LYS A 273 0.55 3.74 -25.14
N SER A 274 0.04 4.22 -24.01
CA SER A 274 0.61 5.36 -23.26
C SER A 274 1.05 4.87 -21.89
N MET A 275 2.28 5.21 -21.48
CA MET A 275 2.92 4.67 -20.27
C MET A 275 3.47 5.78 -19.41
N VAL A 276 3.40 5.61 -18.09
CA VAL A 276 4.11 6.47 -17.13
C VAL A 276 5.15 5.64 -16.39
N ILE A 277 6.43 6.01 -16.55
CA ILE A 277 7.54 5.44 -15.80
C ILE A 277 7.72 6.23 -14.52
N VAL A 278 7.66 5.56 -13.37
CA VAL A 278 7.66 6.19 -12.04
C VAL A 278 8.70 5.54 -11.12
N GLY A 279 9.23 6.30 -10.16
CA GLY A 279 10.26 5.81 -9.23
C GLY A 279 10.24 6.53 -7.89
N ALA A 280 11.36 6.47 -7.17
CA ALA A 280 11.49 7.00 -5.82
C ALA A 280 11.22 8.51 -5.69
N GLY A 281 11.43 9.31 -6.75
CA GLY A 281 11.19 10.75 -6.74
C GLY A 281 9.75 11.14 -6.39
N THR A 282 8.79 10.28 -6.72
CA THR A 282 7.38 10.43 -6.32
C THR A 282 6.99 9.45 -5.20
N ASN A 283 7.66 8.30 -5.10
CA ASN A 283 7.33 7.25 -4.12
C ASN A 283 7.82 7.52 -2.69
N HIS A 284 8.87 8.32 -2.50
CA HIS A 284 9.48 8.56 -1.19
C HIS A 284 8.91 9.79 -0.47
N TRP A 285 7.74 10.27 -0.89
CA TRP A 285 6.96 11.28 -0.17
C TRP A 285 6.01 10.62 0.83
N TYR A 286 5.66 11.35 1.89
CA TYR A 286 4.68 10.87 2.87
C TYR A 286 3.35 10.50 2.20
N HIS A 287 2.86 11.39 1.31
CA HIS A 287 1.67 11.18 0.48
C HIS A 287 1.99 10.57 -0.90
N ASN A 288 2.90 9.58 -0.94
CA ASN A 288 3.25 8.90 -2.19
C ASN A 288 2.06 8.19 -2.85
N ASP A 289 1.11 7.73 -2.04
CA ASP A 289 -0.11 7.09 -2.47
C ASP A 289 -0.96 8.04 -3.32
N MET A 290 -1.01 9.33 -2.99
CA MET A 290 -1.69 10.35 -3.81
C MET A 290 -0.97 10.57 -5.15
N ASN A 291 0.36 10.68 -5.13
CA ASN A 291 1.15 10.77 -6.37
C ASN A 291 0.91 9.56 -7.27
N TYR A 292 0.93 8.36 -6.70
CA TYR A 292 0.76 7.12 -7.44
C TYR A 292 -0.67 6.97 -7.95
N ARG A 293 -1.69 7.21 -7.11
CA ARG A 293 -3.10 7.08 -7.49
C ARG A 293 -3.51 8.08 -8.56
N ALA A 294 -2.98 9.30 -8.55
CA ALA A 294 -3.24 10.27 -9.61
C ALA A 294 -2.73 9.77 -10.98
N ILE A 295 -1.51 9.20 -11.01
CA ILE A 295 -0.93 8.57 -12.21
C ILE A 295 -1.71 7.31 -12.61
N ILE A 296 -2.02 6.44 -11.65
CA ILE A 296 -2.75 5.18 -11.86
C ILE A 296 -4.14 5.47 -12.44
N ASN A 297 -4.84 6.48 -11.91
CA ASN A 297 -6.11 6.93 -12.46
C ASN A 297 -5.96 7.34 -13.93
N LEU A 298 -4.97 8.18 -14.27
CA LEU A 298 -4.74 8.61 -15.65
C LEU A 298 -4.55 7.40 -16.60
N VAL A 299 -3.70 6.44 -16.22
CA VAL A 299 -3.44 5.27 -17.09
C VAL A 299 -4.62 4.29 -17.15
N HIS A 300 -5.47 4.19 -16.13
CA HIS A 300 -6.71 3.41 -16.20
C HIS A 300 -7.80 4.12 -17.00
N LEU A 301 -7.97 5.43 -16.83
CA LEU A 301 -8.92 6.24 -17.61
C LEU A 301 -8.60 6.18 -19.11
N CYS A 302 -7.31 6.13 -19.47
CA CYS A 302 -6.86 5.94 -20.84
C CYS A 302 -6.77 4.46 -21.29
N GLY A 303 -7.19 3.51 -20.45
CA GLY A 303 -7.19 2.09 -20.77
C GLY A 303 -5.81 1.50 -21.09
N CYS A 304 -4.76 1.96 -20.42
CA CYS A 304 -3.38 1.58 -20.71
C CYS A 304 -2.90 0.36 -19.92
N VAL A 305 -3.40 0.15 -18.69
CA VAL A 305 -2.96 -0.95 -17.84
C VAL A 305 -3.41 -2.29 -18.43
N GLY A 306 -2.46 -3.21 -18.57
CA GLY A 306 -2.66 -4.53 -19.21
C GLY A 306 -2.37 -4.55 -20.71
N GLN A 307 -1.99 -3.42 -21.32
CA GLN A 307 -1.63 -3.33 -22.74
C GLN A 307 -0.11 -3.26 -22.91
N SER A 308 0.43 -4.04 -23.86
CA SER A 308 1.86 -3.96 -24.20
C SER A 308 2.20 -2.58 -24.75
N GLY A 309 3.15 -1.89 -24.10
CA GLY A 309 3.55 -0.52 -24.42
C GLY A 309 2.75 0.54 -23.67
N GLY A 310 1.90 0.15 -22.71
CA GLY A 310 1.12 1.06 -21.88
C GLY A 310 1.14 0.71 -20.40
N GLY A 311 0.64 1.63 -19.59
CA GLY A 311 0.33 1.39 -18.19
C GLY A 311 1.24 2.10 -17.20
N TRP A 312 1.22 1.61 -15.96
CA TRP A 312 2.02 2.09 -14.84
C TRP A 312 3.30 1.27 -14.74
N ALA A 313 4.46 1.91 -14.91
CA ALA A 313 5.76 1.26 -14.91
C ALA A 313 6.60 1.76 -13.72
N HIS A 314 6.45 1.10 -12.58
CA HIS A 314 7.16 1.42 -11.35
C HIS A 314 8.51 0.72 -11.26
N TYR A 315 9.57 1.50 -11.00
CA TYR A 315 10.91 0.95 -10.81
C TYR A 315 11.62 1.60 -9.60
N VAL A 316 11.90 0.78 -8.58
CA VAL A 316 12.61 1.16 -7.34
C VAL A 316 13.85 0.28 -7.13
N GLY A 317 13.79 -0.64 -6.17
CA GLY A 317 14.76 -1.72 -5.98
C GLY A 317 14.40 -2.95 -6.82
N GLN A 318 15.17 -4.01 -6.60
CA GLN A 318 15.05 -5.28 -7.32
C GLN A 318 14.16 -6.24 -6.53
N GLU A 319 12.85 -6.16 -6.74
CA GLU A 319 11.84 -6.83 -5.91
C GLU A 319 11.30 -8.11 -6.55
N ALA A 320 11.25 -8.20 -7.89
CA ALA A 320 10.76 -9.38 -8.59
C ALA A 320 11.74 -10.57 -8.56
N LEU A 321 11.63 -11.37 -7.49
CA LEU A 321 12.17 -12.72 -7.44
C LEU A 321 11.27 -13.65 -8.27
N ARG A 322 11.66 -13.91 -9.52
CA ARG A 322 10.79 -14.61 -10.49
C ARG A 322 10.38 -16.03 -10.05
N PRO A 323 11.28 -16.92 -9.59
CA PRO A 323 10.90 -18.27 -9.13
C PRO A 323 10.37 -18.27 -7.69
N GLN A 324 9.42 -17.38 -7.37
CA GLN A 324 8.93 -17.13 -6.01
C GLN A 324 8.47 -18.40 -5.29
N ALA A 325 7.65 -19.23 -5.95
CA ALA A 325 7.09 -20.45 -5.36
C ALA A 325 8.16 -21.51 -5.01
N GLY A 326 9.30 -21.51 -5.72
CA GLY A 326 10.42 -22.40 -5.40
C GLY A 326 11.34 -21.84 -4.31
N TRP A 327 11.47 -20.51 -4.23
CA TRP A 327 12.32 -19.85 -3.25
C TRP A 327 11.67 -19.75 -1.85
N LEU A 328 10.36 -19.49 -1.78
CA LEU A 328 9.65 -19.29 -0.50
C LEU A 328 9.85 -20.44 0.50
N PRO A 329 9.69 -21.72 0.12
CA PRO A 329 9.89 -22.83 1.06
C PRO A 329 11.32 -22.91 1.56
N LEU A 330 12.32 -22.65 0.72
CA LEU A 330 13.73 -22.65 1.11
C LEU A 330 14.06 -21.53 2.09
N ALA A 331 13.63 -20.30 1.79
CA ALA A 331 13.97 -19.12 2.58
C ALA A 331 13.31 -19.11 3.96
N PHE A 332 12.08 -19.63 4.03
CA PHE A 332 11.25 -19.65 5.23
C PHE A 332 11.09 -21.05 5.82
N ALA A 333 11.94 -22.01 5.45
CA ALA A 333 11.88 -23.40 5.91
C ALA A 333 10.48 -24.02 5.85
N SER A 334 9.66 -23.62 4.86
CA SER A 334 8.26 -24.06 4.76
C SER A 334 8.09 -25.46 4.22
N ASP A 335 9.19 -26.08 3.80
CA ASP A 335 9.33 -27.52 3.60
C ASP A 335 9.36 -28.32 4.92
N TRP A 336 9.68 -27.68 6.06
CA TRP A 336 9.66 -28.27 7.40
C TRP A 336 8.52 -27.77 8.28
N HIS A 337 8.21 -26.47 8.22
CA HIS A 337 7.21 -25.83 9.06
C HIS A 337 6.30 -24.90 8.23
N PRO A 338 4.97 -25.05 8.27
CA PRO A 338 4.09 -24.34 7.36
C PRO A 338 4.08 -22.80 7.50
N HIS A 339 4.60 -22.27 8.61
CA HIS A 339 4.54 -20.85 8.94
C HIS A 339 5.86 -20.35 9.57
N THR A 340 6.16 -19.06 9.36
CA THR A 340 7.31 -18.37 9.96
C THR A 340 6.89 -17.02 10.55
N ARG A 341 7.78 -16.44 11.37
CA ARG A 341 7.60 -15.09 11.90
C ARG A 341 8.07 -14.06 10.87
N GLN A 342 7.13 -13.29 10.36
CA GLN A 342 7.40 -12.07 9.62
C GLN A 342 7.13 -10.85 10.52
N ALA A 343 7.68 -9.69 10.19
CA ALA A 343 7.41 -8.45 10.88
C ALA A 343 7.35 -7.30 9.87
N ALA A 344 6.47 -6.32 10.11
CA ALA A 344 6.43 -5.11 9.31
C ALA A 344 7.65 -4.23 9.63
N GLY A 345 8.62 -4.17 8.71
CA GLY A 345 9.94 -3.55 8.98
C GLY A 345 9.89 -2.10 9.46
N THR A 346 9.00 -1.27 8.90
CA THR A 346 8.84 0.13 9.35
C THR A 346 8.32 0.21 10.78
N SER A 347 7.23 -0.50 11.10
CA SER A 347 6.65 -0.55 12.44
C SER A 347 7.64 -1.09 13.45
N TYR A 348 8.34 -2.18 13.11
CA TYR A 348 9.37 -2.80 13.93
C TYR A 348 10.45 -1.79 14.33
N TRP A 349 11.03 -1.06 13.37
CA TRP A 349 12.06 -0.08 13.70
C TRP A 349 11.52 1.19 14.36
N TYR A 350 10.35 1.67 13.95
CA TYR A 350 9.71 2.83 14.57
C TYR A 350 9.49 2.63 16.07
N LEU A 351 9.04 1.44 16.44
CA LEU A 351 8.79 1.00 17.81
C LEU A 351 10.08 0.69 18.57
N HIS A 352 10.93 -0.21 18.05
CA HIS A 352 12.12 -0.69 18.79
C HIS A 352 13.30 0.29 18.80
N THR A 353 13.28 1.33 17.98
CA THR A 353 14.26 2.43 18.06
C THR A 353 13.67 3.68 18.70
N ASP A 354 12.50 3.56 19.30
CA ASP A 354 11.84 4.60 20.11
C ASP A 354 11.55 5.91 19.36
N GLN A 355 11.50 5.87 18.02
CA GLN A 355 11.22 7.05 17.20
C GLN A 355 9.82 7.61 17.49
N TRP A 356 8.87 6.73 17.83
CA TRP A 356 7.52 7.09 18.27
C TRP A 356 7.48 8.06 19.45
N ARG A 357 8.51 8.03 20.31
CA ARG A 357 8.57 8.89 21.49
C ARG A 357 8.91 10.36 21.15
N TYR A 358 9.31 10.62 19.91
CA TYR A 358 9.69 11.94 19.38
C TYR A 358 8.74 12.41 18.26
N GLU A 359 7.62 11.71 18.06
CA GLU A 359 6.68 11.96 16.97
C GLU A 359 6.16 13.40 16.97
N ARG A 360 6.01 13.97 15.77
CA ARG A 360 5.46 15.31 15.56
C ARG A 360 4.24 15.31 14.67
N VAL A 361 4.00 14.23 13.92
CA VAL A 361 2.80 14.07 13.12
C VAL A 361 1.71 13.48 13.99
N THR A 362 0.59 14.18 14.11
CA THR A 362 -0.59 13.65 14.81
C THR A 362 -1.43 12.83 13.85
N ALA A 363 -2.02 11.72 14.30
CA ALA A 363 -2.92 10.94 13.45
C ALA A 363 -4.18 11.75 13.09
N ASP A 364 -4.67 12.56 14.02
CA ASP A 364 -5.87 13.38 13.84
C ASP A 364 -5.71 14.44 12.73
N SER A 365 -4.51 15.02 12.54
CA SER A 365 -4.25 15.97 11.44
C SER A 365 -4.29 15.33 10.04
N LEU A 366 -4.27 14.00 9.95
CA LEU A 366 -4.39 13.25 8.69
C LEU A 366 -5.81 12.76 8.43
N MET A 367 -6.71 12.96 9.39
CA MET A 367 -8.05 12.38 9.37
C MET A 367 -8.97 13.18 8.44
N HIS A 368 -9.75 12.46 7.61
CA HIS A 368 -10.80 13.09 6.82
C HIS A 368 -11.82 13.79 7.75
N PRO A 369 -12.19 15.07 7.50
CA PRO A 369 -13.09 15.82 8.39
C PRO A 369 -14.47 15.15 8.63
N ALA A 370 -15.03 14.48 7.61
CA ALA A 370 -16.29 13.74 7.70
C ALA A 370 -16.14 12.27 8.15
N ALA A 371 -14.97 11.83 8.63
CA ALA A 371 -14.74 10.45 9.07
C ALA A 371 -15.59 10.08 10.30
N LYS A 372 -15.93 8.79 10.42
CA LYS A 372 -16.56 8.22 11.63
C LYS A 372 -15.65 8.29 12.87
N ALA A 373 -14.34 8.51 12.67
CA ALA A 373 -13.35 8.88 13.70
C ALA A 373 -13.31 7.97 14.95
N ARG A 374 -13.44 6.65 14.79
CA ARG A 374 -13.48 5.67 15.92
C ARG A 374 -12.25 5.73 16.84
N TYR A 375 -11.07 6.05 16.29
CA TYR A 375 -9.78 6.10 16.99
C TYR A 375 -9.24 7.54 17.06
N ARG A 376 -10.12 8.53 17.23
CA ARG A 376 -9.72 9.93 17.41
C ARG A 376 -8.89 10.09 18.68
N GLY A 377 -7.79 10.83 18.59
CA GLY A 377 -6.86 11.05 19.70
C GLY A 377 -5.84 9.93 19.90
N HIS A 378 -5.91 8.84 19.15
CA HIS A 378 -4.85 7.83 19.10
C HIS A 378 -3.60 8.40 18.42
N THR A 379 -2.43 8.09 18.94
CA THR A 379 -1.14 8.39 18.30
C THR A 379 -0.87 7.45 17.12
N LEU A 380 0.09 7.78 16.25
CA LEU A 380 0.48 6.87 15.15
C LEU A 380 1.00 5.51 15.67
N ALA A 381 1.60 5.49 16.86
CA ALA A 381 2.04 4.25 17.50
C ALA A 381 0.85 3.42 18.00
N ASP A 382 -0.19 4.06 18.55
CA ASP A 382 -1.42 3.36 18.96
C ASP A 382 -2.12 2.66 17.80
N TYR A 383 -2.15 3.29 16.62
CA TYR A 383 -2.69 2.64 15.42
C TYR A 383 -1.93 1.36 15.04
N ASN A 384 -0.62 1.29 15.30
CA ASN A 384 0.15 0.05 15.08
C ASN A 384 -0.26 -1.03 16.06
N VAL A 385 -0.36 -0.72 17.37
CA VAL A 385 -0.80 -1.70 18.39
C VAL A 385 -2.20 -2.24 18.07
N VAL A 386 -3.13 -1.35 17.72
CA VAL A 386 -4.49 -1.75 17.32
C VAL A 386 -4.44 -2.66 16.09
N ALA A 387 -3.65 -2.32 15.07
CA ALA A 387 -3.52 -3.12 13.87
C ALA A 387 -2.90 -4.50 14.14
N GLU A 388 -1.90 -4.59 15.01
CA GLU A 388 -1.31 -5.87 15.42
C GLU A 388 -2.32 -6.76 16.15
N ARG A 389 -3.04 -6.20 17.13
CA ARG A 389 -4.06 -6.92 17.92
C ARG A 389 -5.26 -7.38 17.08
N LEU A 390 -5.64 -6.63 16.06
CA LEU A 390 -6.69 -7.01 15.11
C LEU A 390 -6.19 -7.99 14.02
N GLY A 391 -4.92 -8.40 14.07
CA GLY A 391 -4.33 -9.31 13.11
C GLY A 391 -4.08 -8.69 11.73
N TRP A 392 -4.03 -7.36 11.62
CA TRP A 392 -3.79 -6.64 10.36
C TRP A 392 -2.30 -6.51 10.03
N LEU A 393 -1.45 -6.39 11.06
CA LEU A 393 -0.01 -6.27 10.91
C LEU A 393 0.73 -7.37 11.69
N PRO A 394 1.80 -7.95 11.11
CA PRO A 394 2.63 -8.90 11.83
C PRO A 394 3.62 -8.16 12.74
N ALA A 395 3.80 -8.69 13.96
CA ALA A 395 4.65 -8.12 15.00
C ALA A 395 5.69 -9.13 15.50
N ALA A 396 6.86 -8.62 15.89
CA ALA A 396 7.91 -9.40 16.53
C ALA A 396 8.71 -8.49 17.51
N PRO A 397 8.94 -8.93 18.77
CA PRO A 397 8.22 -9.98 19.50
C PRO A 397 6.69 -9.78 19.47
N HIS A 398 5.92 -10.87 19.59
CA HIS A 398 4.45 -10.80 19.46
C HIS A 398 3.74 -10.68 20.81
N PHE A 399 4.13 -11.51 21.79
CA PHE A 399 3.57 -11.52 23.14
C PHE A 399 4.64 -11.13 24.16
N GLN A 400 4.20 -10.56 25.29
CA GLN A 400 5.11 -10.22 26.39
C GLN A 400 5.77 -11.45 27.06
N ARG A 401 5.09 -12.60 27.00
CA ARG A 401 5.58 -13.87 27.55
C ARG A 401 6.21 -14.71 26.45
N ASN A 402 7.25 -15.47 26.80
CA ASN A 402 7.91 -16.40 25.88
C ASN A 402 6.87 -17.36 25.25
N PRO A 403 6.72 -17.39 23.92
CA PRO A 403 5.70 -18.19 23.24
C PRO A 403 5.88 -19.70 23.45
N LEU A 404 7.10 -20.17 23.74
CA LEU A 404 7.36 -21.57 24.08
C LEU A 404 6.76 -21.97 25.43
N ASP A 405 6.69 -21.01 26.35
CA ASP A 405 6.17 -21.23 27.71
C ASP A 405 4.64 -21.05 27.72
N ILE A 406 4.10 -20.16 26.88
CA ILE A 406 2.64 -20.07 26.64
C ILE A 406 2.10 -21.40 26.11
N ALA A 407 2.75 -21.96 25.08
CA ALA A 407 2.33 -23.25 24.50
C ALA A 407 2.36 -24.37 25.56
N GLN A 408 3.40 -24.41 26.40
CA GLN A 408 3.50 -25.39 27.48
C GLN A 408 2.42 -25.20 28.55
N ALA A 409 2.12 -23.96 28.94
CA ALA A 409 1.09 -23.67 29.93
C ALA A 409 -0.31 -24.08 29.43
N ALA A 410 -0.61 -23.87 28.16
CA ALA A 410 -1.85 -24.31 27.53
C ALA A 410 -2.01 -25.84 27.63
N GLU A 411 -0.94 -26.60 27.36
CA GLU A 411 -0.98 -28.08 27.48
C GLU A 411 -1.19 -28.55 28.92
N GLN A 412 -0.58 -27.87 29.90
CA GLN A 412 -0.72 -28.22 31.31
C GLN A 412 -2.15 -28.08 31.82
N VAL A 413 -2.94 -27.16 31.26
CA VAL A 413 -4.37 -27.00 31.57
C VAL A 413 -5.28 -27.82 30.66
N GLY A 414 -4.71 -28.67 29.80
CA GLY A 414 -5.45 -29.67 29.03
C GLY A 414 -5.70 -29.33 27.56
N ALA A 415 -5.08 -28.29 26.99
CA ALA A 415 -5.15 -28.05 25.55
C ALA A 415 -4.46 -29.20 24.77
N GLN A 416 -5.14 -29.75 23.76
CA GLN A 416 -4.68 -30.94 23.02
C GLN A 416 -4.38 -30.66 21.55
N ASN A 417 -4.88 -29.56 21.01
CA ASN A 417 -4.77 -29.19 19.59
C ASN A 417 -4.69 -27.66 19.42
N ALA A 418 -4.45 -27.20 18.20
CA ALA A 418 -4.28 -25.77 17.90
C ALA A 418 -5.47 -24.90 18.30
N GLU A 419 -6.70 -25.40 18.13
CA GLU A 419 -7.93 -24.68 18.50
C GLU A 419 -8.01 -24.47 20.03
N SER A 420 -7.83 -25.54 20.81
CA SER A 420 -7.81 -25.44 22.28
C SER A 420 -6.64 -24.59 22.83
N VAL A 421 -5.51 -24.52 22.11
CA VAL A 421 -4.41 -23.60 22.44
C VAL A 421 -4.81 -22.15 22.12
N ALA A 422 -5.49 -21.91 20.99
CA ALA A 422 -5.99 -20.59 20.64
C ALA A 422 -7.04 -20.10 21.65
N ASP A 423 -7.95 -20.96 22.09
CA ASP A 423 -8.94 -20.63 23.13
C ASP A 423 -8.27 -20.22 24.44
N TYR A 424 -7.23 -20.95 24.87
CA TYR A 424 -6.42 -20.59 26.04
C TYR A 424 -5.76 -19.22 25.88
N VAL A 425 -5.15 -18.94 24.72
CA VAL A 425 -4.51 -17.65 24.44
C VAL A 425 -5.53 -16.52 24.43
N VAL A 426 -6.72 -16.73 23.84
CA VAL A 426 -7.81 -15.75 23.83
C VAL A 426 -8.29 -15.45 25.26
N ASP A 427 -8.47 -16.47 26.10
CA ASP A 427 -8.84 -16.28 27.51
C ASP A 427 -7.75 -15.52 28.28
N GLU A 428 -6.48 -15.87 28.10
CA GLU A 428 -5.35 -15.16 28.74
C GLU A 428 -5.30 -13.68 28.32
N LEU A 429 -5.54 -13.38 27.04
CA LEU A 429 -5.60 -12.00 26.52
C LEU A 429 -6.81 -11.24 27.06
N GLN A 430 -8.02 -11.83 26.99
CA GLN A 430 -9.26 -11.19 27.43
C GLN A 430 -9.30 -10.96 28.95
N SER A 431 -8.64 -11.83 29.72
CA SER A 431 -8.52 -11.70 31.17
C SER A 431 -7.35 -10.81 31.62
N GLY A 432 -6.52 -10.34 30.68
CA GLY A 432 -5.36 -9.48 30.96
C GLY A 432 -4.17 -10.18 31.59
N ARG A 433 -4.11 -11.52 31.54
CA ARG A 433 -2.96 -12.33 32.03
C ARG A 433 -1.86 -12.48 30.98
N LEU A 434 -2.19 -12.20 29.72
CA LEU A 434 -1.27 -12.08 28.61
C LEU A 434 -1.54 -10.75 27.89
N SER A 435 -0.50 -10.14 27.35
CA SER A 435 -0.55 -8.91 26.56
C SER A 435 0.27 -9.07 25.28
N PHE A 436 -0.04 -8.23 24.29
CA PHE A 436 0.82 -8.09 23.12
C PHE A 436 2.10 -7.34 23.54
N ALA A 437 3.25 -7.71 22.98
CA ALA A 437 4.53 -7.10 23.34
C ALA A 437 4.55 -5.59 23.04
N SER A 438 3.82 -5.14 22.02
CA SER A 438 3.71 -3.73 21.63
C SER A 438 2.92 -2.86 22.60
N GLU A 439 2.10 -3.45 23.48
CA GLU A 439 1.37 -2.71 24.52
C GLU A 439 2.32 -2.20 25.64
N ASP A 440 3.53 -2.73 25.76
CA ASP A 440 4.61 -2.21 26.63
C ASP A 440 5.97 -2.41 25.96
N ILE A 441 6.16 -1.77 24.80
CA ILE A 441 7.31 -1.99 23.92
C ILE A 441 8.68 -1.67 24.55
N ASP A 442 8.67 -0.88 25.62
CA ASP A 442 9.85 -0.50 26.41
C ASP A 442 10.06 -1.38 27.65
N HIS A 443 9.30 -2.48 27.79
CA HIS A 443 9.64 -3.55 28.73
C HIS A 443 10.83 -4.37 28.19
N PRO A 444 11.83 -4.73 29.02
CA PRO A 444 12.97 -5.53 28.59
C PRO A 444 12.65 -6.94 28.06
N ASP A 445 11.41 -7.39 28.21
CA ASP A 445 10.96 -8.68 27.67
C ASP A 445 10.42 -8.55 26.24
N ASN A 446 10.18 -7.31 25.79
CA ASN A 446 9.40 -7.01 24.58
C ASN A 446 10.23 -6.52 23.39
N TRP A 447 11.55 -6.36 23.55
CA TRP A 447 12.42 -5.86 22.47
C TRP A 447 13.40 -6.93 21.95
N PRO A 448 13.90 -6.79 20.72
CA PRO A 448 14.90 -7.71 20.18
C PRO A 448 16.22 -7.60 20.93
N ARG A 449 16.86 -8.76 21.12
CA ARG A 449 18.17 -8.86 21.79
C ARG A 449 19.32 -9.24 20.86
N ASN A 450 19.02 -10.02 19.82
CA ASN A 450 20.02 -10.50 18.88
C ASN A 450 19.61 -10.07 17.47
N LEU A 451 20.54 -9.44 16.74
CA LEU A 451 20.31 -8.98 15.38
C LEU A 451 21.43 -9.48 14.45
N PHE A 452 21.03 -10.20 13.40
CA PHE A 452 21.91 -10.51 12.28
C PHE A 452 21.65 -9.54 11.14
N VAL A 453 22.69 -8.88 10.65
CA VAL A 453 22.64 -8.00 9.48
C VAL A 453 23.54 -8.59 8.39
N TRP A 454 22.98 -8.98 7.26
CA TRP A 454 23.73 -9.50 6.12
C TRP A 454 23.12 -8.97 4.83
N ARG A 455 23.95 -8.83 3.79
CA ARG A 455 23.54 -8.24 2.49
C ARG A 455 22.87 -6.86 2.63
N SER A 456 23.17 -6.15 3.71
CA SER A 456 22.59 -4.87 4.08
C SER A 456 23.67 -3.97 4.71
N ASN A 457 23.44 -2.66 4.63
CA ASN A 457 24.15 -1.67 5.43
C ASN A 457 23.11 -0.89 6.22
N LEU A 458 22.48 -1.54 7.19
CA LEU A 458 21.36 -1.00 7.96
C LEU A 458 21.69 0.37 8.53
N ILE A 459 22.76 0.45 9.32
CA ILE A 459 23.14 1.65 10.08
C ILE A 459 23.58 2.78 9.14
N GLY A 460 24.29 2.46 8.05
CA GLY A 460 24.84 3.47 7.14
C GLY A 460 23.96 3.81 5.92
N THR A 461 22.78 3.22 5.75
CA THR A 461 21.96 3.44 4.55
C THR A 461 20.46 3.36 4.83
N ASN A 462 19.99 2.31 5.49
CA ASN A 462 18.55 2.03 5.57
C ASN A 462 17.88 2.55 6.85
N ALA A 463 18.64 2.82 7.90
CA ALA A 463 18.16 3.32 9.19
C ALA A 463 17.72 4.79 9.10
N LYS A 464 16.44 5.01 8.76
CA LYS A 464 15.82 6.34 8.87
C LYS A 464 15.71 6.65 10.36
N GLY A 465 16.17 7.84 10.76
CA GLY A 465 16.37 8.13 12.18
C GLY A 465 17.64 7.47 12.75
N HIS A 466 18.75 7.50 12.00
CA HIS A 466 20.04 6.90 12.37
C HIS A 466 20.44 7.11 13.85
N GLU A 467 20.35 8.34 14.36
CA GLU A 467 20.71 8.66 15.74
C GLU A 467 19.84 7.93 16.79
N TYR A 468 18.58 7.62 16.45
CA TYR A 468 17.70 6.84 17.33
C TYR A 468 18.10 5.36 17.36
N PHE A 469 18.60 4.81 16.24
CA PHE A 469 19.23 3.48 16.24
C PHE A 469 20.46 3.47 17.15
N LEU A 470 21.36 4.46 17.02
CA LEU A 470 22.54 4.54 17.88
C LEU A 470 22.17 4.61 19.35
N LYS A 471 21.22 5.48 19.71
CA LYS A 471 20.75 5.66 21.09
C LYS A 471 20.02 4.43 21.64
N HIS A 472 18.87 4.10 21.06
CA HIS A 472 17.92 3.18 21.68
C HIS A 472 18.25 1.72 21.37
N LEU A 473 18.77 1.44 20.16
CA LEU A 473 19.10 0.07 19.77
C LEU A 473 20.50 -0.34 20.22
N LEU A 474 21.52 0.47 19.93
CA LEU A 474 22.94 0.12 20.16
C LEU A 474 23.51 0.62 21.49
N GLY A 475 22.93 1.67 22.07
CA GLY A 475 23.49 2.29 23.27
C GLY A 475 24.81 3.05 23.01
N ALA A 476 25.06 3.44 21.77
CA ALA A 476 26.22 4.21 21.36
C ALA A 476 26.04 5.71 21.65
N GLU A 477 27.15 6.46 21.60
CA GLU A 477 27.08 7.91 21.49
C GLU A 477 26.22 8.30 20.27
N ASN A 478 25.40 9.34 20.45
CA ASN A 478 24.41 9.76 19.46
C ASN A 478 24.19 11.27 19.53
N ALA A 479 23.56 11.81 18.49
CA ALA A 479 23.23 13.22 18.33
C ALA A 479 21.72 13.50 18.30
N VAL A 480 20.91 12.75 19.07
CA VAL A 480 19.48 13.06 19.20
C VAL A 480 19.30 14.39 19.94
N LEU A 481 18.90 15.44 19.20
CA LEU A 481 18.68 16.79 19.75
C LEU A 481 17.25 17.02 20.28
N GLY A 482 16.30 16.21 19.81
CA GLY A 482 14.89 16.32 20.19
C GLY A 482 14.67 15.90 21.64
N LYS A 483 13.73 16.56 22.30
CA LYS A 483 13.23 16.10 23.60
C LYS A 483 12.25 14.96 23.38
N ASP A 484 12.42 13.93 24.20
CA ASP A 484 11.47 12.84 24.37
C ASP A 484 10.18 13.36 25.04
N GLY A 485 9.06 12.68 24.83
CA GLY A 485 7.79 12.92 25.54
C GLY A 485 6.54 12.86 24.68
N ALA A 486 6.67 12.81 23.35
CA ALA A 486 5.50 12.76 22.45
C ALA A 486 4.69 11.47 22.67
N GLY A 487 5.38 10.38 23.01
CA GLY A 487 4.76 9.08 23.30
C GLY A 487 3.87 9.06 24.55
N ALA A 488 3.97 10.04 25.45
CA ALA A 488 3.16 10.08 26.68
C ALA A 488 1.66 10.25 26.41
N ALA A 489 1.28 10.69 25.22
CA ALA A 489 -0.12 10.79 24.78
C ALA A 489 -0.68 9.46 24.24
N SER A 490 0.13 8.40 24.16
CA SER A 490 -0.30 7.09 23.67
C SER A 490 -1.35 6.48 24.59
N GLN A 491 -2.39 5.87 24.02
CA GLN A 491 -3.49 5.25 24.75
C GLN A 491 -3.37 3.72 24.79
N GLU A 492 -2.64 3.13 23.86
CA GLU A 492 -2.50 1.68 23.66
C GLU A 492 -1.10 1.18 24.05
N ILE A 493 -0.16 2.09 24.32
CA ILE A 493 1.22 1.79 24.74
C ILE A 493 1.46 2.30 26.15
N HIS A 494 1.99 1.44 27.02
CA HIS A 494 2.45 1.81 28.34
C HIS A 494 3.64 2.77 28.26
N TRP A 495 3.42 4.02 28.64
CA TRP A 495 4.47 5.03 28.69
C TRP A 495 5.42 4.82 29.87
N ARG A 496 6.71 4.63 29.56
CA ARG A 496 7.80 4.63 30.55
C ARG A 496 8.55 5.96 30.51
N GLU A 497 8.64 6.65 31.65
CA GLU A 497 9.28 7.98 31.74
C GLU A 497 10.74 7.98 31.26
N LYS A 498 11.47 6.89 31.54
CA LYS A 498 12.85 6.71 31.09
C LYS A 498 12.86 5.78 29.90
N ALA A 499 13.20 6.33 28.73
CA ALA A 499 13.40 5.52 27.54
C ALA A 499 14.56 4.54 27.73
N PRO A 500 14.41 3.27 27.32
CA PRO A 500 15.52 2.32 27.25
C PRO A 500 16.59 2.74 26.24
N VAL A 501 17.83 2.32 26.51
CA VAL A 501 19.03 2.60 25.70
C VAL A 501 19.80 1.30 25.58
N GLY A 502 20.33 1.00 24.39
CA GLY A 502 21.07 -0.25 24.14
C GLY A 502 20.21 -1.50 24.29
N LYS A 503 19.10 -1.58 23.55
CA LYS A 503 18.19 -2.74 23.57
C LYS A 503 18.84 -4.04 23.07
N LEU A 504 19.78 -3.97 22.13
CA LEU A 504 20.48 -5.14 21.61
C LEU A 504 21.57 -5.61 22.56
N ASP A 505 21.60 -6.92 22.79
CA ASP A 505 22.69 -7.61 23.48
C ASP A 505 23.79 -8.05 22.49
N LEU A 506 23.45 -8.28 21.21
CA LEU A 506 24.37 -8.72 20.17
C LEU A 506 23.93 -8.27 18.78
N MET A 507 24.82 -7.59 18.05
CA MET A 507 24.72 -7.34 16.61
C MET A 507 25.85 -8.05 15.85
N VAL A 508 25.47 -8.88 14.88
CA VAL A 508 26.39 -9.59 13.98
C VAL A 508 26.23 -9.06 12.56
N ASP A 509 27.29 -8.48 11.98
CA ASP A 509 27.33 -8.08 10.57
C ASP A 509 28.08 -9.13 9.73
N ILE A 510 27.48 -9.52 8.60
CA ILE A 510 28.07 -10.46 7.64
C ILE A 510 28.34 -9.70 6.35
N ASN A 511 29.63 -9.46 6.07
CA ASN A 511 30.04 -8.56 4.98
C ASN A 511 31.41 -8.91 4.40
N PHE A 512 31.60 -8.53 3.13
CA PHE A 512 32.89 -8.69 2.43
C PHE A 512 33.74 -7.42 2.50
N ARG A 513 33.18 -6.32 3.03
CA ARG A 513 33.87 -5.06 3.29
C ARG A 513 33.45 -4.52 4.65
N LEU A 514 34.32 -3.80 5.33
CA LEU A 514 33.93 -3.06 6.53
C LEU A 514 33.03 -1.88 6.13
N ASN A 515 31.71 -2.05 6.31
CA ASN A 515 30.73 -0.99 6.11
C ASN A 515 30.42 -0.28 7.45
N SER A 516 29.53 0.70 7.43
CA SER A 516 29.13 1.41 8.65
C SER A 516 28.45 0.49 9.66
N THR A 517 27.68 -0.52 9.21
CA THR A 517 27.02 -1.47 10.12
C THR A 517 28.04 -2.33 10.86
N GLY A 518 29.00 -2.92 10.15
CA GLY A 518 30.10 -3.68 10.72
C GLY A 518 30.93 -2.85 11.70
N ALA A 519 31.18 -1.57 11.40
CA ALA A 519 31.89 -0.67 12.33
C ALA A 519 31.18 -0.45 13.67
N TYR A 520 29.87 -0.67 13.73
CA TYR A 520 29.06 -0.61 14.96
C TYR A 520 28.68 -2.01 15.50
N SER A 521 29.11 -3.10 14.86
CA SER A 521 28.72 -4.47 15.24
C SER A 521 29.69 -5.06 16.26
N ASP A 522 29.18 -5.94 17.11
CA ASP A 522 30.00 -6.69 18.08
C ASP A 522 30.83 -7.77 17.39
N ILE A 523 30.25 -8.40 16.37
CA ILE A 523 30.90 -9.46 15.57
C ILE A 523 30.76 -9.12 14.09
N ILE A 524 31.87 -9.25 13.37
CA ILE A 524 31.90 -9.17 11.91
C ILE A 524 32.33 -10.52 11.37
N LEU A 525 31.52 -11.11 10.49
CA LEU A 525 31.84 -12.37 9.80
C LEU A 525 32.18 -12.07 8.33
N PRO A 526 33.37 -12.47 7.84
CA PRO A 526 33.77 -12.22 6.47
C PRO A 526 32.95 -13.10 5.50
N THR A 527 32.15 -12.48 4.64
CA THR A 527 31.41 -13.19 3.58
C THR A 527 32.14 -13.15 2.24
N ALA A 528 31.91 -14.15 1.41
CA ALA A 528 32.43 -14.21 0.05
C ALA A 528 31.81 -13.11 -0.83
N THR A 529 32.60 -12.54 -1.73
CA THR A 529 32.11 -11.59 -2.73
C THR A 529 31.19 -12.28 -3.75
N TRP A 530 30.58 -11.50 -4.65
CA TRP A 530 29.71 -12.04 -5.70
C TRP A 530 30.44 -12.93 -6.71
N TYR A 531 31.77 -12.85 -6.80
CA TYR A 531 32.60 -13.65 -7.72
C TYR A 531 33.21 -14.89 -7.08
N GLU A 532 32.85 -15.19 -5.83
CA GLU A 532 33.43 -16.27 -5.03
C GLU A 532 32.34 -17.20 -4.47
N LYS A 533 31.10 -17.11 -4.98
CA LYS A 533 29.97 -17.93 -4.54
C LYS A 533 28.97 -18.19 -5.65
N ASP A 534 28.25 -19.29 -5.51
CA ASP A 534 27.13 -19.64 -6.37
C ASP A 534 25.83 -19.12 -5.79
N ASP A 535 25.03 -18.43 -6.60
CA ASP A 535 23.70 -17.91 -6.26
C ASP A 535 22.92 -17.63 -7.55
N LEU A 536 21.65 -17.20 -7.46
CA LEU A 536 20.82 -16.82 -8.60
C LEU A 536 20.36 -15.35 -8.48
N ASN A 537 20.18 -14.69 -9.63
CA ASN A 537 19.67 -13.32 -9.70
C ASN A 537 18.56 -13.18 -10.75
N THR A 538 17.52 -12.43 -10.41
CA THR A 538 16.43 -12.01 -11.30
C THR A 538 16.02 -10.58 -10.99
N THR A 539 15.49 -9.86 -11.97
CA THR A 539 15.03 -8.47 -11.82
C THR A 539 13.74 -8.24 -12.60
N ASP A 540 12.98 -7.21 -12.23
CA ASP A 540 11.80 -6.70 -12.92
C ASP A 540 12.07 -6.38 -14.39
N MET A 541 13.26 -5.82 -14.67
CA MET A 541 13.63 -5.21 -15.95
C MET A 541 13.67 -6.19 -17.13
N HIS A 542 14.02 -7.45 -16.88
CA HIS A 542 14.15 -8.46 -17.93
C HIS A 542 13.75 -9.87 -17.45
N PRO A 543 13.28 -10.75 -18.36
CA PRO A 543 12.75 -12.07 -17.99
C PRO A 543 13.83 -13.12 -17.69
N PHE A 544 15.11 -12.78 -17.81
CA PHE A 544 16.21 -13.74 -17.62
C PHE A 544 16.49 -14.03 -16.13
N ILE A 545 16.80 -15.29 -15.85
CA ILE A 545 17.46 -15.74 -14.63
C ILE A 545 18.90 -16.09 -14.98
N HIS A 546 19.85 -15.62 -14.17
CA HIS A 546 21.26 -15.92 -14.38
C HIS A 546 21.98 -16.13 -13.04
N PRO A 547 23.06 -16.91 -13.02
CA PRO A 547 23.78 -17.20 -11.79
C PRO A 547 24.77 -16.09 -11.42
N LEU A 548 25.15 -16.08 -10.15
CA LEU A 548 26.51 -15.76 -9.71
C LEU A 548 27.31 -17.06 -9.78
N GLY A 549 28.57 -17.00 -10.20
CA GLY A 549 29.45 -18.17 -10.27
C GLY A 549 30.80 -17.87 -9.61
N ALA A 550 31.28 -18.81 -8.79
CA ALA A 550 32.59 -18.70 -8.16
C ALA A 550 33.71 -18.79 -9.21
N ALA A 551 34.37 -17.68 -9.49
CA ALA A 551 35.54 -17.60 -10.36
C ALA A 551 36.79 -18.18 -9.67
N VAL A 552 36.87 -18.02 -8.35
CA VAL A 552 37.89 -18.57 -7.45
C VAL A 552 37.23 -18.93 -6.12
N ASP A 553 37.92 -19.74 -5.31
CA ASP A 553 37.50 -19.98 -3.93
C ASP A 553 37.50 -18.66 -3.12
N PRO A 554 36.60 -18.50 -2.13
CA PRO A 554 36.57 -17.30 -1.29
C PRO A 554 37.93 -16.97 -0.67
N GLY A 555 38.38 -15.72 -0.81
CA GLY A 555 39.64 -15.26 -0.26
C GLY A 555 39.71 -15.33 1.27
N TRP A 556 40.91 -15.61 1.80
CA TRP A 556 41.19 -15.75 3.24
C TRP A 556 40.24 -16.74 3.94
N ASP A 557 39.67 -16.35 5.08
CA ASP A 557 38.72 -17.15 5.85
C ASP A 557 37.25 -16.81 5.51
N SER A 558 37.02 -16.10 4.40
CA SER A 558 35.66 -15.76 3.99
C SER A 558 34.88 -17.00 3.55
N ARG A 559 33.55 -16.94 3.71
CA ARG A 559 32.62 -18.04 3.35
C ARG A 559 31.38 -17.46 2.73
N SER A 560 30.67 -18.20 1.88
CA SER A 560 29.38 -17.71 1.38
C SER A 560 28.38 -17.56 2.54
N ASP A 561 27.40 -16.66 2.40
CA ASP A 561 26.35 -16.44 3.41
C ASP A 561 25.66 -17.77 3.79
N TRP A 562 25.42 -18.62 2.79
CA TRP A 562 24.88 -19.97 2.96
C TRP A 562 25.75 -20.85 3.86
N GLN A 563 27.07 -20.89 3.62
CA GLN A 563 28.01 -21.66 4.43
C GLN A 563 28.10 -21.12 5.86
N ILE A 564 28.07 -19.79 6.04
CA ILE A 564 28.08 -19.14 7.35
C ILE A 564 26.87 -19.58 8.17
N PHE A 565 25.65 -19.39 7.65
CA PHE A 565 24.42 -19.78 8.36
C PHE A 565 24.32 -21.30 8.58
N ARG A 566 24.80 -22.12 7.63
CA ARG A 566 24.89 -23.58 7.83
C ARG A 566 25.80 -23.95 9.00
N HIS A 567 26.94 -23.26 9.14
CA HIS A 567 27.89 -23.51 10.23
C HIS A 567 27.33 -23.03 11.58
N LEU A 568 26.68 -21.87 11.60
CA LEU A 568 25.96 -21.36 12.77
C LEU A 568 24.86 -22.33 13.22
N ALA A 569 24.02 -22.81 12.29
CA ALA A 569 22.97 -23.78 12.59
C ALA A 569 23.51 -25.10 13.16
N LYS A 570 24.64 -25.60 12.63
CA LYS A 570 25.31 -26.79 13.16
C LYS A 570 25.75 -26.58 14.62
N ASN A 571 26.40 -25.46 14.93
CA ASN A 571 26.86 -25.17 16.28
C ASN A 571 25.71 -24.88 17.25
N PHE A 572 24.70 -24.12 16.79
CA PHE A 572 23.48 -23.87 17.54
C PHE A 572 22.79 -25.18 17.93
N SER A 573 22.70 -26.16 17.02
CA SER A 573 22.05 -27.45 17.28
C SER A 573 22.69 -28.21 18.46
N VAL A 574 24.02 -28.20 18.56
CA VAL A 574 24.75 -28.85 19.67
C VAL A 574 24.45 -28.17 21.00
N LEU A 575 24.39 -26.84 21.02
CA LEU A 575 24.08 -26.06 22.23
C LEU A 575 22.60 -26.19 22.62
N ALA A 576 21.71 -26.17 21.63
CA ALA A 576 20.26 -26.24 21.81
C ALA A 576 19.79 -27.58 22.40
N GLU A 577 20.52 -28.69 22.16
CA GLU A 577 20.20 -29.99 22.75
C GLU A 577 20.10 -29.93 24.28
N LYS A 578 21.01 -29.19 24.92
CA LYS A 578 21.04 -29.02 26.37
C LYS A 578 20.00 -28.02 26.89
N HIS A 579 19.74 -26.94 26.14
CA HIS A 579 19.03 -25.77 26.67
C HIS A 579 17.60 -25.59 26.15
N LEU A 580 17.28 -26.13 24.97
CA LEU A 580 15.98 -25.95 24.32
C LEU A 580 15.28 -27.29 24.07
N GLY A 581 16.00 -28.31 23.57
CA GLY A 581 15.41 -29.61 23.22
C GLY A 581 14.28 -29.50 22.18
N LYS A 582 13.30 -30.41 22.26
CA LYS A 582 12.08 -30.35 21.45
C LYS A 582 11.03 -29.49 22.17
N ARG A 583 10.57 -28.42 21.54
CA ARG A 583 9.57 -27.49 22.09
C ARG A 583 8.40 -27.34 21.13
N LYS A 584 7.23 -26.98 21.69
CA LYS A 584 6.11 -26.44 20.92
C LYS A 584 6.18 -24.93 21.00
N ASP A 585 5.93 -24.28 19.87
CA ASP A 585 5.98 -22.84 19.74
C ASP A 585 4.60 -22.31 19.39
N LEU A 586 4.22 -21.19 20.01
CA LEU A 586 3.01 -20.45 19.67
C LEU A 586 3.38 -19.38 18.63
N LEU A 587 2.75 -19.49 17.46
CA LEU A 587 2.89 -18.53 16.37
C LEU A 587 1.55 -17.81 16.16
N ALA A 588 1.57 -16.49 16.32
CA ALA A 588 0.49 -15.63 15.86
C ALA A 588 0.81 -15.13 14.45
N LEU A 589 -0.21 -15.11 13.59
CA LEU A 589 -0.08 -14.74 12.18
C LEU A 589 -1.08 -13.63 11.89
N ALA A 590 -0.62 -12.59 11.19
CA ALA A 590 -1.51 -11.61 10.60
C ALA A 590 -2.35 -12.27 9.49
N LEU A 591 -3.54 -11.73 9.23
CA LEU A 591 -4.42 -12.17 8.17
C LEU A 591 -3.72 -12.01 6.81
N LEU A 592 -3.54 -13.11 6.09
CA LEU A 592 -2.85 -13.14 4.80
C LEU A 592 -3.78 -12.93 3.60
N HIS A 593 -5.10 -12.86 3.83
CA HIS A 593 -6.14 -12.63 2.81
C HIS A 593 -7.45 -12.13 3.41
#